data_AF-A0A3D4W761-F1
#
_entry.id   AF-A0A3D4W761-F1
#
_cell.length_a   1.000
_cell.length_b   1.000
_cell.length_c   1.000
_cell.angle_alpha   90.00
_cell.angle_beta   90.00
_cell.angle_gamma   90.00
#
_symmetry.space_group_name_H-M   'P 1'
#
loop_
_entity.id
_entity.type
_entity.pdbx_description
1 polymer ?
#
loop_
_entity_poly.entity_id
_entity_poly.type
_entity_poly.pdbx_seq_one_letter_code
_entity_poly.pdbx_strand_id
1 'polypeptide(L)'
;NFEGYVMGNVAELTRKLKDLSYLPFVYYQGASPANQYTPAAPPYTSVMQVNQYSYMSSTDGSTRIKVFIQTLGADSPRPVVVRKTGDHYRVTEYSSLYLAPKPPLN
;
A
#
# COMPACT_ATOMS: atom_id res chain seq x y z
N ASN A 1 19.31 1.39 5.40
CA ASN A 1 18.71 2.27 4.38
C ASN A 1 17.73 1.49 3.54
N PHE A 2 16.43 1.67 3.79
CA PHE A 2 15.40 1.11 2.92
C PHE A 2 15.19 2.12 1.79
N GLU A 3 15.80 1.87 0.64
CA GLU A 3 15.57 2.71 -0.55
C GLU A 3 14.28 2.24 -1.20
N GLY A 4 13.18 2.90 -0.87
CA GLY A 4 11.92 2.67 -1.56
C GLY A 4 12.07 2.97 -3.05
N TYR A 5 11.58 2.06 -3.89
CA TYR A 5 11.51 2.25 -5.35
C TYR A 5 10.81 3.59 -5.68
N VAL A 6 11.57 4.54 -6.25
CA VAL A 6 11.03 5.78 -6.81
C VAL A 6 10.53 5.47 -8.21
N MET A 7 9.21 5.49 -8.39
CA MET A 7 8.55 5.11 -9.65
C MET A 7 8.74 6.17 -10.75
N GLY A 8 9.95 6.26 -11.31
CA GLY A 8 10.25 7.08 -12.49
C GLY A 8 9.80 6.46 -13.82
N ASN A 9 9.37 5.19 -13.84
CA ASN A 9 9.04 4.45 -15.05
C ASN A 9 7.59 3.94 -15.05
N VAL A 10 6.67 4.75 -15.58
CA VAL A 10 5.24 4.43 -15.71
C VAL A 10 5.00 3.17 -16.58
N ALA A 11 5.89 2.86 -17.52
CA ALA A 11 5.77 1.67 -18.36
C ALA A 11 5.98 0.38 -17.55
N GLU A 12 6.94 0.37 -16.62
CA GLU A 12 7.17 -0.80 -15.75
C GLU A 12 5.98 -1.04 -14.80
N LEU A 13 5.43 0.04 -14.23
CA LEU A 13 4.20 -0.01 -13.43
C LEU A 13 3.04 -0.59 -14.23
N THR A 14 2.82 -0.08 -15.44
CA THR A 14 1.74 -0.52 -16.31
C THR A 14 1.88 -2.01 -16.66
N ARG A 15 3.11 -2.47 -16.96
CA ARG A 15 3.37 -3.89 -17.21
C ARG A 15 3.08 -4.74 -15.97
N LYS A 16 3.55 -4.34 -14.78
CA LYS A 16 3.28 -5.08 -13.53
C LYS A 16 1.79 -5.16 -13.21
N LEU A 17 1.03 -4.09 -13.45
CA LEU A 17 -0.43 -4.10 -13.23
C LEU A 17 -1.18 -4.97 -14.25
N LYS A 18 -0.63 -5.18 -15.46
CA LYS A 18 -1.16 -6.17 -16.39
C LYS A 18 -0.86 -7.60 -15.93
N ASP A 19 0.39 -7.84 -15.54
CA ASP A 19 0.86 -9.17 -15.09
C ASP A 19 0.20 -9.57 -13.75
N LEU A 20 -0.12 -8.58 -12.90
CA LEU A 20 -0.72 -8.74 -11.57
C LEU A 20 -2.01 -7.91 -11.50
N SER A 21 -3.00 -8.25 -12.32
CA SER A 21 -4.29 -7.55 -12.39
C SER A 21 -5.03 -7.48 -11.05
N TYR A 22 -4.75 -8.41 -10.14
CA TYR A 22 -5.31 -8.46 -8.79
C TYR A 22 -4.70 -7.43 -7.83
N LEU A 23 -3.51 -6.89 -8.13
CA LEU A 23 -2.70 -6.06 -7.23
C LEU A 23 -3.45 -4.86 -6.62
N PRO A 24 -4.31 -4.12 -7.35
CA PRO A 24 -5.06 -3.01 -6.78
C PRO A 24 -6.05 -3.42 -5.67
N PHE A 25 -6.51 -4.67 -5.68
CA PHE A 25 -7.57 -5.15 -4.79
C PHE A 25 -7.05 -5.73 -3.48
N VAL A 26 -5.76 -6.08 -3.44
CA VAL A 26 -5.10 -6.81 -2.34
C VAL A 26 -5.22 -6.13 -0.97
N TYR A 27 -5.43 -4.82 -0.95
CA TYR A 27 -5.47 -4.01 0.27
C TYR A 27 -6.89 -3.71 0.76
N TYR A 28 -7.91 -4.25 0.10
CA TYR A 28 -9.29 -4.15 0.57
C TYR A 28 -9.67 -5.32 1.47
N GLN A 29 -10.55 -5.05 2.44
CA GLN A 29 -11.13 -6.08 3.29
C GLN A 29 -11.85 -7.14 2.44
N GLY A 30 -11.73 -8.40 2.88
CA GLY A 30 -12.29 -9.56 2.17
C GLY A 30 -11.43 -10.06 1.00
N ALA A 31 -10.51 -9.25 0.46
CA ALA A 31 -9.63 -9.68 -0.61
C ALA A 31 -8.51 -10.59 -0.07
N SER A 32 -8.42 -11.81 -0.57
CA SER A 32 -7.44 -12.83 -0.17
C SER A 32 -6.95 -13.65 -1.36
N PRO A 33 -5.82 -14.36 -1.23
CA PRO A 33 -5.41 -15.32 -2.26
C PRO A 33 -6.50 -16.36 -2.59
N ALA A 34 -7.27 -16.81 -1.60
CA ALA A 34 -8.29 -17.86 -1.75
C ALA A 34 -9.51 -17.45 -2.59
N ASN A 35 -9.77 -16.15 -2.73
CA ASN A 35 -10.90 -15.64 -3.51
C ASN A 35 -10.45 -14.70 -4.64
N GLN A 36 -9.24 -14.94 -5.19
CA GLN A 36 -8.69 -14.15 -6.29
C GLN A 36 -8.60 -12.64 -5.96
N TYR A 37 -8.39 -12.31 -4.69
CA TYR A 37 -8.42 -10.95 -4.16
C TYR A 37 -9.71 -10.19 -4.44
N THR A 38 -10.85 -10.86 -4.48
CA THR A 38 -12.16 -10.21 -4.58
C THR A 38 -12.49 -9.48 -3.26
N PRO A 39 -12.64 -8.15 -3.25
CA PRO A 39 -13.00 -7.41 -2.03
C PRO A 39 -14.41 -7.75 -1.54
N ALA A 40 -14.67 -7.45 -0.26
CA ALA A 40 -16.02 -7.39 0.25
C ALA A 40 -16.86 -6.37 -0.53
N ALA A 41 -18.18 -6.56 -0.53
CA ALA A 41 -19.11 -5.67 -1.22
C ALA A 41 -18.93 -4.20 -0.76
N PRO A 42 -19.15 -3.22 -1.66
CA PRO A 42 -19.03 -1.80 -1.33
C PRO A 42 -19.83 -1.42 -0.07
N PRO A 43 -19.32 -0.48 0.75
CA PRO A 43 -18.13 0.35 0.51
C PRO A 43 -16.80 -0.39 0.75
N TYR A 44 -15.86 -0.23 -0.19
CA TYR A 44 -14.54 -0.82 -0.08
C TYR A 44 -13.75 -0.18 1.07
N THR A 45 -13.23 -1.02 1.96
CA THR A 45 -12.53 -0.58 3.18
C THR A 45 -11.12 -1.15 3.20
N SER A 46 -10.13 -0.34 3.55
CA SER A 46 -8.76 -0.76 3.82
C SER A 46 -8.43 -0.52 5.29
N VAL A 47 -7.75 -1.48 5.92
CA VAL A 47 -7.34 -1.34 7.32
C VAL A 47 -5.91 -0.83 7.38
N MET A 48 -5.71 0.26 8.10
CA MET A 48 -4.40 0.88 8.30
C MET A 48 -4.12 1.03 9.79
N GLN A 49 -2.87 0.84 10.18
CA GLN A 49 -2.42 0.98 11.56
C GLN A 49 -1.25 1.95 11.67
N VAL A 50 -1.13 2.58 12.83
CA VAL A 50 0.04 3.38 13.24
C VAL A 50 0.57 2.82 14.56
N ASN A 51 1.83 3.10 14.86
CA ASN A 51 2.45 2.78 16.14
C ASN A 51 3.19 4.01 16.72
N GLN A 52 3.82 3.84 17.88
CA GLN A 52 4.55 4.92 18.57
C GLN A 52 5.69 5.53 17.75
N TYR A 53 6.17 4.85 16.70
CA TYR A 53 7.23 5.30 15.80
C TYR A 53 6.71 5.78 14.44
N SER A 54 5.38 5.88 14.26
CA SER A 54 4.78 6.26 12.98
C SER A 54 4.92 7.75 12.66
N TYR A 55 4.97 8.61 13.68
CA TYR A 55 4.98 10.06 13.49
C TYR A 55 6.42 10.56 13.37
N MET A 56 6.74 11.19 12.24
CA MET A 56 8.08 11.66 11.91
C MET A 56 8.02 13.14 11.53
N SER A 57 8.84 13.96 12.16
CA SER A 57 9.05 15.34 11.73
C SER A 57 9.87 15.37 10.45
N SER A 58 9.45 16.18 9.48
CA SER A 58 10.18 16.44 8.24
C SER A 58 10.97 17.75 8.36
N THR A 59 12.11 17.85 7.67
CA THR A 59 13.00 19.03 7.69
C THR A 59 12.29 20.33 7.26
N ASP A 60 11.23 20.21 6.46
CA ASP A 60 10.39 21.32 5.99
C ASP A 60 9.22 21.67 6.95
N GLY A 61 9.26 21.20 8.20
CA GLY A 61 8.26 21.48 9.22
C GLY A 61 6.95 20.71 9.07
N SER A 62 6.80 19.87 8.03
CA SER A 62 5.60 19.05 7.85
C SER A 62 5.64 17.73 8.64
N THR A 63 4.47 17.20 8.99
CA THR A 63 4.36 15.88 9.63
C THR A 63 4.27 14.79 8.56
N ARG A 64 5.22 13.86 8.58
CA ARG A 64 5.16 12.59 7.85
C ARG A 64 4.62 11.52 8.80
N ILE A 65 3.75 10.66 8.28
CA ILE A 65 3.16 9.56 9.05
C ILE A 65 3.42 8.26 8.28
N LYS A 66 4.11 7.33 8.93
CA LYS A 66 4.25 5.95 8.46
C LYS A 66 3.02 5.15 8.89
N VAL A 67 2.18 4.80 7.93
CA VAL A 67 1.02 3.92 8.12
C VAL A 67 1.33 2.52 7.61
N PHE A 68 0.70 1.53 8.22
CA PHE A 68 0.88 0.12 7.87
C PHE A 68 -0.45 -0.41 7.32
N ILE A 69 -0.49 -0.69 6.01
CA ILE A 69 -1.69 -1.18 5.33
C ILE A 69 -1.76 -2.70 5.44
N GLN A 70 -2.85 -3.20 5.98
CA GLN A 70 -3.09 -4.63 6.14
C GLN A 70 -3.45 -5.28 4.81
N THR A 71 -3.08 -6.55 4.67
CA THR A 71 -3.49 -7.40 3.56
C THR A 71 -3.47 -8.87 3.96
N LEU A 72 -4.43 -9.65 3.46
CA LEU A 72 -4.44 -11.11 3.62
C LEU A 72 -3.45 -11.82 2.66
N GLY A 73 -2.89 -11.06 1.72
CA GLY A 73 -1.92 -11.53 0.74
C GLY A 73 -0.47 -11.54 1.22
N ALA A 74 -0.19 -11.11 2.45
CA ALA A 74 1.19 -11.05 2.95
C ALA A 74 1.26 -11.33 4.45
N ASP A 75 2.41 -11.83 4.89
CA ASP A 75 2.64 -12.12 6.32
C ASP A 75 2.85 -10.85 7.16
N SER A 76 3.15 -9.72 6.52
CA SER A 76 3.41 -8.44 7.18
C SER A 76 2.67 -7.27 6.51
N PRO A 77 2.13 -6.32 7.30
CA PRO A 77 1.51 -5.10 6.79
C PRO A 77 2.50 -4.29 5.94
N ARG A 78 2.01 -3.62 4.91
CA ARG A 78 2.85 -2.84 4.00
C ARG A 78 3.02 -1.41 4.49
N PRO A 79 4.26 -0.95 4.75
CA PRO A 79 4.49 0.42 5.20
C PRO A 79 4.33 1.40 4.04
N VAL A 80 3.62 2.49 4.30
CA VAL A 80 3.41 3.62 3.40
C VAL A 80 3.66 4.91 4.18
N VAL A 81 4.36 5.87 3.57
CA VAL A 81 4.57 7.19 4.19
C VAL A 81 3.62 8.18 3.54
N VAL A 82 2.82 8.85 4.37
CA VAL A 82 1.93 9.92 3.97
C VAL A 82 2.37 11.25 4.55
N ARG A 83 2.05 12.34 3.85
CA ARG A 83 2.29 13.71 4.27
C ARG A 83 0.99 14.49 4.21
N LYS A 84 0.67 15.25 5.26
CA LYS A 84 -0.49 16.13 5.26
C LYS A 84 -0.31 17.26 4.23
N THR A 85 -1.30 17.51 3.41
CA THR A 85 -1.34 18.58 2.40
C THR A 85 -2.75 19.16 2.37
N GLY A 86 -2.96 20.31 3.03
CA GLY A 86 -4.30 20.84 3.30
C GLY A 86 -5.12 19.86 4.15
N ASP A 87 -6.32 19.53 3.68
CA ASP A 87 -7.25 18.62 4.35
C ASP A 87 -7.04 17.14 4.00
N HIS A 88 -6.08 16.83 3.13
CA HIS A 88 -5.83 15.47 2.65
C HIS A 88 -4.41 15.01 2.98
N TYR A 89 -4.21 13.70 3.00
CA TYR A 89 -2.90 13.09 3.10
C TYR A 89 -2.45 12.60 1.72
N ARG A 90 -1.26 13.03 1.29
CA ARG A 90 -0.64 12.55 0.05
C ARG A 90 0.35 11.45 0.37
N VAL A 91 0.28 10.37 -0.40
CA VAL A 91 1.25 9.28 -0.33
C VAL A 91 2.58 9.78 -0.94
N THR A 92 3.68 9.55 -0.20
CA THR A 92 5.03 10.00 -0.57
C THR A 92 6.01 8.84 -0.74
N GLU A 93 5.78 7.72 -0.04
CA GLU A 93 6.56 6.48 -0.20
C GLU A 93 5.61 5.28 -0.14
N TYR A 94 5.65 4.40 -1.14
CA TYR A 94 4.66 3.33 -1.33
C TYR A 94 5.19 2.12 -2.12
N SER A 95 6.51 2.03 -2.30
CA SER A 95 7.17 0.97 -3.07
C SER A 95 6.79 -0.44 -2.61
N SER A 96 6.57 -0.62 -1.30
CA SER A 96 6.18 -1.88 -0.68
C SER A 96 4.82 -2.39 -1.19
N LEU A 97 3.94 -1.51 -1.67
CA LEU A 97 2.62 -1.91 -2.16
C LEU A 97 2.68 -2.72 -3.46
N TYR A 98 3.77 -2.58 -4.22
CA TYR A 98 3.99 -3.28 -5.49
C TYR A 98 4.83 -4.54 -5.35
N LEU A 99 5.33 -4.83 -4.14
CA LEU A 99 5.98 -6.11 -3.90
C LEU A 99 4.89 -7.17 -3.92
N ALA A 100 5.03 -8.10 -4.88
CA ALA A 100 4.01 -9.11 -5.18
C ALA A 100 3.57 -9.81 -3.87
N PRO A 101 2.30 -9.63 -3.47
CA PRO A 101 1.71 -10.43 -2.41
C PRO A 101 1.54 -11.86 -2.92
N LYS A 102 1.22 -12.81 -2.01
CA LYS A 102 1.00 -14.22 -2.35
C LYS A 102 0.12 -14.32 -3.60
N PRO A 103 0.50 -15.10 -4.62
CA PRO A 103 -0.34 -15.22 -5.81
C PRO A 103 -1.71 -15.80 -5.43
N PRO A 104 -2.77 -15.51 -6.20
CA PRO A 104 -4.06 -16.15 -6.01
C PRO A 104 -3.94 -17.68 -5.98
N LEU A 105 -4.76 -18.32 -5.15
CA LEU A 105 -4.87 -19.78 -5.11
C LEU A 105 -5.78 -20.22 -6.25
N ASN A 106 -5.28 -21.15 -7.07
CA ASN A 106 -6.05 -21.78 -8.16
C ASN A 106 -7.25 -22.56 -7.63
#